data_AF-W2R5E0-F1
#
_entry.id   AF-W2R5E0-F1
#
_cell.length_a   1.000
_cell.length_b   1.000
_cell.length_c   1.000
_cell.angle_alpha   90.00
_cell.angle_beta   90.00
_cell.angle_gamma   90.00
#
_symmetry.space_group_name_H-M   'P 1'
#
loop_
_entity.id
_entity.type
_entity.pdbx_description
1 polymer ?
#
loop_
_entity_poly.entity_id
_entity_poly.type
_entity_poly.pdbx_seq_one_letter_code
_entity_poly.pdbx_strand_id
1 'polypeptide(L)'
;MPPGRRRNTGNGDKELTHARTCFSNSRKVETVLYFENHHVNEPLDKLFSGLDDHAREQKRKLLNQWRKEREKLTQLCATPRLARLKYVRSSNYATILPADAERELVQWINTLRKDGAPVSAKMLELQAKETATDYHVSPFMASWHWRKGFMKRHRLSIRTQTRYL
;
A
#
# COMPACT_ATOMS: atom_id res chain seq x y z
N MET A 1 31.18 6.41 -28.64
CA MET A 1 30.03 6.02 -27.78
C MET A 1 30.47 6.05 -26.33
N PRO A 2 29.74 6.70 -25.41
CA PRO A 2 30.07 6.60 -23.99
C PRO A 2 29.80 5.17 -23.50
N PRO A 3 30.69 4.60 -22.65
CA PRO A 3 30.51 3.24 -22.13
C PRO A 3 29.24 3.14 -21.28
N GLY A 4 28.48 2.07 -21.51
CA GLY A 4 27.25 1.78 -20.77
C GLY A 4 27.48 1.63 -19.25
N ARG A 5 26.45 1.96 -18.47
CA ARG A 5 26.47 1.87 -17.00
C ARG A 5 26.91 0.47 -16.54
N ARG A 6 27.99 0.40 -15.75
CA ARG A 6 28.49 -0.87 -15.20
C ARG A 6 27.44 -1.50 -14.27
N ARG A 7 27.28 -2.82 -14.36
CA ARG A 7 26.48 -3.59 -13.38
C ARG A 7 27.19 -3.55 -12.03
N ASN A 8 26.42 -3.31 -10.97
CA ASN A 8 26.94 -3.29 -9.60
C ASN A 8 27.15 -4.74 -9.16
N THR A 9 28.39 -5.23 -9.21
CA THR A 9 28.80 -6.58 -8.75
C THR A 9 29.12 -6.53 -7.25
N GLY A 10 28.21 -5.98 -6.45
CA GLY A 10 28.34 -6.01 -4.99
C GLY A 10 27.83 -7.33 -4.43
N ASN A 11 28.34 -7.75 -3.27
CA ASN A 11 27.66 -8.74 -2.43
C ASN A 11 26.21 -8.25 -2.27
N GLY A 12 25.24 -9.12 -2.57
CA GLY A 12 23.83 -8.76 -2.73
C GLY A 12 23.18 -8.08 -1.51
N ASP A 13 21.86 -7.98 -1.53
CA ASP A 13 21.14 -7.32 -0.44
C ASP A 13 21.53 -7.90 0.93
N LYS A 14 22.02 -7.03 1.83
CA LYS A 14 22.34 -7.40 3.21
C LYS A 14 21.08 -7.92 3.90
N GLU A 15 21.24 -8.92 4.75
CA GLU A 15 20.13 -9.50 5.51
C GLU A 15 19.45 -8.41 6.35
N LEU A 16 18.12 -8.35 6.25
CA LEU A 16 17.32 -7.33 6.92
C LEU A 16 17.33 -7.60 8.44
N THR A 17 18.00 -6.75 9.22
CA THR A 17 18.07 -6.84 10.68
C THR A 17 16.79 -6.41 11.40
N HIS A 18 15.82 -5.84 10.68
CA HIS A 18 14.62 -5.25 11.27
C HIS A 18 13.36 -6.08 10.97
N ALA A 19 12.91 -6.85 11.97
CA ALA A 19 11.60 -7.49 11.94
C ALA A 19 10.52 -6.51 12.45
N ARG A 20 9.60 -6.09 11.57
CA ARG A 20 8.43 -5.31 11.98
C ARG A 20 7.43 -6.22 12.70
N THR A 21 7.28 -6.05 14.02
CA THR A 21 6.16 -6.66 14.76
C THR A 21 4.84 -6.10 14.24
N CYS A 22 3.96 -6.96 13.74
CA CYS A 22 2.70 -6.57 13.12
C CYS A 22 1.52 -7.29 13.80
N PHE A 23 0.57 -6.51 14.31
CA PHE A 23 -0.56 -6.99 15.11
C PHE A 23 -1.85 -6.94 14.29
N SER A 24 -2.71 -7.95 14.42
CA SER A 24 -4.06 -7.91 13.83
C SER A 24 -4.91 -6.84 14.50
N ASN A 25 -5.93 -6.34 13.82
CA ASN A 25 -6.87 -5.39 14.40
C ASN A 25 -7.56 -5.97 15.64
N SER A 26 -7.90 -7.26 15.63
CA SER A 26 -8.46 -7.97 16.79
C SER A 26 -7.52 -7.89 18.01
N ARG A 27 -6.22 -8.18 17.81
CA ARG A 27 -5.23 -8.13 18.88
C ARG A 27 -5.05 -6.72 19.42
N LYS A 28 -5.12 -5.70 18.57
CA LYS A 28 -5.06 -4.29 19.00
C LYS A 28 -6.27 -3.90 19.84
N VAL A 29 -7.49 -4.29 19.44
CA VAL A 29 -8.72 -4.02 20.22
C VAL A 29 -8.69 -4.74 21.56
N GLU A 30 -8.36 -6.03 21.57
CA GLU A 30 -8.22 -6.83 22.80
C GLU A 30 -7.24 -6.17 23.77
N THR A 31 -6.08 -5.75 23.26
CA THR A 31 -5.08 -4.97 24.00
C THR A 31 -5.74 -3.72 24.57
N VAL A 32 -6.32 -2.85 23.73
CA VAL A 32 -6.93 -1.58 24.19
C VAL A 32 -8.00 -1.80 25.26
N LEU A 33 -8.94 -2.73 25.06
CA LEU A 33 -10.03 -3.02 26.01
C LEU A 33 -9.51 -3.53 27.35
N TYR A 34 -8.50 -4.42 27.34
CA TYR A 34 -7.90 -4.93 28.56
C TYR A 34 -7.26 -3.79 29.38
N PHE A 35 -6.71 -2.74 28.74
CA PHE A 35 -6.00 -1.64 29.42
C PHE A 35 -6.83 -0.35 29.59
N GLU A 36 -8.12 -0.31 29.26
CA GLU A 36 -8.98 0.84 29.61
C GLU A 36 -9.13 0.98 31.13
N ASN A 37 -8.99 -0.13 31.87
CA ASN A 37 -9.10 -0.17 33.33
C ASN A 37 -7.74 -0.11 34.08
N HIS A 38 -6.62 0.04 33.36
CA HIS A 38 -5.26 -0.05 33.91
C HIS A 38 -4.33 1.08 33.42
N HIS A 39 -3.33 1.46 34.24
CA HIS A 39 -2.28 2.40 33.84
C HIS A 39 -1.40 1.81 32.72
N VAL A 40 -0.88 2.63 31.80
CA VAL A 40 -0.16 2.19 30.56
C VAL A 40 1.13 1.39 30.80
N ASN A 41 1.71 1.44 32.00
CA ASN A 41 2.99 0.76 32.30
C ASN A 41 2.83 -0.74 32.59
N GLU A 42 1.79 -1.12 33.34
CA GLU A 42 1.41 -2.51 33.63
C GLU A 42 1.21 -3.41 32.37
N PRO A 43 0.53 -2.94 31.28
CA PRO A 43 0.48 -3.60 29.97
C PRO A 43 1.83 -3.91 29.36
N LEU A 44 2.77 -2.98 29.47
CA LEU A 44 4.06 -3.09 28.81
C LEU A 44 4.84 -4.24 29.42
N ASP A 45 4.81 -4.35 30.74
CA ASP A 45 5.50 -5.41 31.48
C ASP A 45 4.88 -6.79 31.20
N LYS A 46 3.55 -6.88 31.07
CA LYS A 46 2.83 -8.14 30.83
C LYS A 46 2.90 -8.63 29.38
N LEU A 47 2.73 -7.73 28.40
CA LEU A 47 2.67 -8.10 26.98
C LEU A 47 4.02 -8.07 26.27
N PHE A 48 4.96 -7.29 26.79
CA PHE A 48 6.25 -7.01 26.15
C PHE A 48 7.38 -7.09 27.18
N SER A 49 7.61 -8.29 27.72
CA SER A 49 8.72 -8.58 28.64
C SER A 49 10.08 -8.58 27.94
N GLY A 50 11.13 -8.17 28.66
CA GLY A 50 12.53 -8.28 28.18
C GLY A 50 12.93 -7.22 27.14
N LEU A 51 12.22 -6.09 27.10
CA LEU A 51 12.58 -4.96 26.24
C LEU A 51 13.60 -4.04 26.93
N ASP A 52 14.52 -3.49 26.15
CA ASP A 52 15.32 -2.34 26.59
C ASP A 52 14.43 -1.08 26.72
N ASP A 53 14.97 -0.04 27.38
CA ASP A 53 14.24 1.21 27.66
C ASP A 53 13.73 1.89 26.38
N HIS A 54 14.52 1.82 25.30
CA HIS A 54 14.14 2.43 24.03
C HIS A 54 12.96 1.70 23.40
N ALA A 55 13.02 0.38 23.30
CA ALA A 55 11.97 -0.46 22.76
C ALA A 55 10.70 -0.40 23.62
N ARG A 56 10.84 -0.33 24.94
CA ARG A 56 9.74 -0.13 25.88
C ARG A 56 9.02 1.19 25.61
N GLU A 57 9.76 2.28 25.40
CA GLU A 57 9.16 3.58 25.05
C GLU A 57 8.45 3.56 23.69
N GLN A 58 9.00 2.86 22.69
CA GLN A 58 8.31 2.68 21.39
C GLN A 58 6.99 1.92 21.55
N LYS A 59 6.95 0.86 22.37
CA LYS A 59 5.70 0.13 22.66
C LYS A 59 4.72 0.99 23.43
N ARG A 60 5.18 1.82 24.37
CA ARG A 60 4.33 2.78 25.10
C ARG A 60 3.63 3.74 24.14
N LYS A 61 4.37 4.32 23.19
CA LYS A 61 3.82 5.20 22.14
C LYS A 61 2.81 4.46 21.26
N LEU A 62 3.11 3.22 20.88
CA LEU A 62 2.23 2.38 20.09
C LEU A 62 0.89 2.07 20.80
N LEU A 63 0.94 1.72 22.09
CA LEU A 63 -0.27 1.48 22.89
C LEU A 63 -1.12 2.74 23.01
N ASN A 64 -0.49 3.89 23.27
CA ASN A 64 -1.19 5.18 23.31
C ASN A 64 -1.83 5.53 21.97
N GLN A 65 -1.17 5.21 20.85
CA GLN A 65 -1.76 5.39 19.52
C GLN A 65 -3.00 4.49 19.33
N TRP A 66 -2.93 3.21 19.69
CA TRP A 66 -4.09 2.31 19.58
C TRP A 66 -5.25 2.74 20.47
N ARG A 67 -4.96 3.26 21.68
CA ARG A 67 -5.97 3.84 22.56
C ARG A 67 -6.69 5.03 21.89
N LYS A 68 -5.94 5.92 21.23
CA LYS A 68 -6.53 7.03 20.45
C LYS A 68 -7.35 6.54 19.26
N GLU A 69 -6.96 5.43 18.62
CA GLU A 69 -7.63 4.84 17.46
C GLU A 69 -8.69 3.78 17.84
N ARG A 70 -9.09 3.67 19.11
CA ARG A 70 -9.98 2.61 19.62
C ARG A 70 -11.24 2.43 18.79
N GLU A 71 -12.01 3.51 18.62
CA GLU A 71 -13.31 3.45 17.95
C GLU A 71 -13.18 2.90 16.52
N LYS A 72 -12.17 3.40 15.78
CA LYS A 72 -11.82 2.91 14.45
C LYS A 72 -11.45 1.43 14.46
N LEU A 73 -10.65 0.98 15.43
CA LEU A 73 -10.25 -0.42 15.54
C LEU A 73 -11.46 -1.32 15.85
N THR A 74 -12.38 -0.88 16.71
CA THR A 74 -13.63 -1.57 17.05
C THR A 74 -14.53 -1.71 15.82
N GLN A 75 -14.73 -0.62 15.06
CA GLN A 75 -15.48 -0.64 13.81
C GLN A 75 -14.86 -1.63 12.80
N LEU A 76 -13.54 -1.65 12.66
CA LEU A 76 -12.85 -2.63 11.81
C LEU A 76 -13.05 -4.07 12.28
N CYS A 77 -13.16 -4.31 13.59
CA CYS A 77 -13.36 -5.65 14.12
C CYS A 77 -14.79 -6.18 13.98
N ALA A 78 -15.77 -5.31 13.66
CA ALA A 78 -17.15 -5.74 13.38
C ALA A 78 -17.23 -6.69 12.17
N THR A 79 -16.26 -6.65 11.26
CA THR A 79 -16.14 -7.59 10.14
C THR A 79 -15.02 -8.62 10.41
N PRO A 80 -15.29 -9.94 10.42
CA PRO A 80 -14.28 -10.97 10.69
C PRO A 80 -13.06 -10.91 9.78
N ARG A 81 -13.27 -10.58 8.49
CA ARG A 81 -12.21 -10.38 7.51
C ARG A 81 -11.27 -9.24 7.93
N LEU A 82 -11.82 -8.10 8.33
CA LEU A 82 -11.06 -6.90 8.70
C LEU A 82 -10.40 -7.06 10.08
N ALA A 83 -11.00 -7.80 11.01
CA ALA A 83 -10.44 -8.13 12.31
C ALA A 83 -9.08 -8.85 12.20
N ARG A 84 -8.95 -9.76 11.21
CA ARG A 84 -7.70 -10.53 10.96
C ARG A 84 -6.61 -9.72 10.27
N LEU A 85 -6.94 -8.59 9.63
CA LEU A 85 -5.95 -7.78 8.93
C LEU A 85 -5.02 -7.05 9.91
N LYS A 86 -3.75 -6.92 9.52
CA LYS A 86 -2.73 -6.18 10.29
C LYS A 86 -2.71 -4.69 9.96
N TYR A 87 -3.10 -4.38 8.72
CA TYR A 87 -3.20 -3.03 8.17
C TYR A 87 -4.42 -2.94 7.25
N VAL A 88 -5.15 -1.84 7.34
CA VAL A 88 -6.21 -1.49 6.38
C VAL A 88 -5.67 -0.34 5.55
N ARG A 89 -5.66 -0.51 4.22
CA ARG A 89 -5.26 0.55 3.30
C ARG A 89 -6.38 1.58 3.23
N SER A 90 -6.03 2.86 3.19
CA SER A 90 -6.99 3.93 2.90
C SER A 90 -7.66 3.67 1.55
N SER A 91 -8.99 3.85 1.50
CA SER A 91 -9.84 3.53 0.35
C SER A 91 -9.24 4.08 -0.96
N ASN A 92 -8.82 5.35 -0.93
CA ASN A 92 -8.28 6.13 -2.05
C ASN A 92 -7.01 5.54 -2.72
N TYR A 93 -6.29 4.65 -2.03
CA TYR A 93 -5.08 3.99 -2.54
C TYR A 93 -5.34 2.54 -2.95
N ALA A 94 -6.47 1.98 -2.53
CA ALA A 94 -6.90 0.61 -2.80
C ALA A 94 -7.98 0.53 -3.89
N THR A 95 -8.53 1.67 -4.35
CA THR A 95 -9.53 1.71 -5.40
C THR A 95 -8.94 1.16 -6.70
N ILE A 96 -9.38 -0.03 -7.07
CA ILE A 96 -9.29 -0.54 -8.42
C ILE A 96 -10.40 0.18 -9.18
N LEU A 97 -10.08 0.72 -10.36
CA LEU A 97 -11.10 1.29 -11.22
C LEU A 97 -12.13 0.19 -11.57
N PRO A 98 -13.41 0.54 -11.78
CA PRO A 98 -14.39 -0.38 -12.33
C PRO A 98 -13.86 -1.05 -13.60
N ALA A 99 -14.33 -2.27 -13.87
CA ALA A 99 -13.83 -3.05 -15.01
C ALA A 99 -14.01 -2.32 -16.35
N ASP A 100 -15.09 -1.56 -16.49
CA ASP A 100 -15.36 -0.78 -17.70
C ASP A 100 -14.42 0.43 -17.84
N ALA A 101 -14.15 1.16 -16.74
CA ALA A 101 -13.13 2.21 -16.69
C ALA A 101 -11.73 1.68 -17.04
N GLU A 102 -11.34 0.50 -16.52
CA GLU A 102 -10.08 -0.11 -16.93
C GLU A 102 -10.07 -0.51 -18.41
N ARG A 103 -11.21 -0.95 -18.97
CA ARG A 103 -11.33 -1.31 -20.39
C ARG A 103 -11.16 -0.09 -21.30
N GLU A 104 -11.76 1.05 -20.96
CA GLU A 104 -11.57 2.31 -21.69
C GLU A 104 -10.12 2.76 -21.68
N LEU A 105 -9.43 2.69 -20.54
CA LEU A 105 -8.01 3.02 -20.45
C LEU A 105 -7.16 2.09 -21.31
N VAL A 106 -7.47 0.79 -21.35
CA VAL A 106 -6.77 -0.18 -22.21
C VAL A 106 -7.00 0.14 -23.69
N GLN A 107 -8.24 0.45 -24.08
CA GLN A 107 -8.57 0.84 -25.46
C GLN A 107 -7.80 2.11 -25.85
N TRP A 108 -7.83 3.15 -25.02
CA TRP A 108 -7.10 4.39 -25.22
C TRP A 108 -5.59 4.15 -25.40
N ILE A 109 -4.96 3.33 -24.54
CA ILE A 109 -3.53 2.97 -24.68
C ILE A 109 -3.26 2.27 -26.01
N ASN A 110 -4.11 1.31 -26.39
CA ASN A 110 -3.92 0.52 -27.59
C ASN A 110 -4.10 1.35 -28.87
N THR A 111 -5.06 2.28 -28.89
CA THR A 111 -5.25 3.23 -29.99
C THR A 111 -4.00 4.08 -30.19
N LEU A 112 -3.50 4.73 -29.13
CA LEU A 112 -2.29 5.55 -29.23
C LEU A 112 -1.07 4.74 -29.72
N ARG A 113 -0.91 3.50 -29.24
CA ARG A 113 0.19 2.63 -29.71
C ARG A 113 0.04 2.19 -31.15
N LYS A 114 -1.19 1.96 -31.61
CA LYS A 114 -1.48 1.64 -33.01
C LYS A 114 -1.07 2.80 -33.92
N ASP A 115 -1.26 4.03 -33.45
CA ASP A 115 -0.87 5.26 -34.14
C ASP A 115 0.63 5.60 -33.96
N GLY A 116 1.40 4.73 -33.32
CA GLY A 116 2.84 4.92 -33.09
C GLY A 116 3.19 5.85 -31.93
N ALA A 117 2.20 6.38 -31.21
CA ALA A 117 2.42 7.28 -30.08
C ALA A 117 2.69 6.48 -28.78
N PRO A 118 3.83 6.73 -28.09
CA PRO A 118 4.10 6.09 -26.81
C PRO A 118 3.25 6.69 -25.68
N VAL A 119 2.75 5.83 -24.79
CA VAL A 119 2.03 6.28 -23.57
C VAL A 119 2.99 6.36 -22.40
N SER A 120 3.26 7.58 -21.93
CA SER A 120 4.12 7.79 -20.77
C SER A 120 3.42 7.45 -19.45
N ALA A 121 4.24 7.22 -18.43
CA ALA A 121 3.83 7.07 -17.04
C ALA A 121 2.88 8.18 -16.55
N LYS A 122 3.15 9.43 -16.95
CA LYS A 122 2.38 10.60 -16.50
C LYS A 122 1.08 10.75 -17.28
N MET A 123 1.08 10.46 -18.58
CA MET A 123 -0.14 10.44 -19.39
C MET A 123 -1.14 9.43 -18.85
N LEU A 124 -0.68 8.21 -18.53
CA LEU A 124 -1.55 7.21 -17.91
C LEU A 124 -2.10 7.65 -16.55
N GLU A 125 -1.31 8.38 -15.75
CA GLU A 125 -1.77 8.91 -14.46
C GLU A 125 -2.88 9.95 -14.64
N LEU A 126 -2.73 10.87 -15.59
CA LEU A 126 -3.72 11.93 -15.86
C LEU A 126 -5.00 11.32 -16.43
N GLN A 127 -4.89 10.50 -17.49
CA GLN A 127 -6.05 9.85 -18.10
C GLN A 127 -6.81 9.00 -17.08
N ALA A 128 -6.10 8.25 -16.23
CA ALA A 128 -6.76 7.42 -15.23
C ALA A 128 -7.48 8.24 -14.14
N LYS A 129 -7.02 9.46 -13.85
CA LYS A 129 -7.73 10.39 -12.94
C LYS A 129 -8.97 10.99 -13.57
N GLU A 130 -8.91 11.33 -14.86
CA GLU A 130 -10.06 11.78 -15.64
C GLU A 130 -11.11 10.67 -15.70
N THR A 131 -10.74 9.47 -16.15
CA THR A 131 -11.65 8.32 -16.19
C THR A 131 -12.20 7.98 -14.80
N ALA A 132 -11.40 8.08 -13.73
CA ALA A 132 -11.92 7.89 -12.38
C ALA A 132 -13.01 8.90 -12.01
N THR A 133 -12.87 10.14 -12.46
CA THR A 133 -13.85 11.22 -12.21
C THR A 133 -15.15 10.93 -12.96
N ASP A 134 -15.07 10.50 -14.22
CA ASP A 134 -16.23 10.13 -15.05
C ASP A 134 -17.01 8.95 -14.44
N TYR A 135 -16.30 8.01 -13.82
CA TYR A 135 -16.89 6.85 -13.14
C TYR A 135 -17.23 7.11 -11.66
N HIS A 136 -17.20 8.36 -11.21
CA HIS A 136 -17.49 8.77 -9.82
C HIS A 136 -16.62 8.07 -8.76
N VAL A 137 -15.40 7.71 -9.13
CA VAL A 137 -14.37 7.12 -8.27
C VAL A 137 -13.40 8.20 -7.82
N SER A 138 -13.85 9.14 -6.99
CA SER A 138 -13.03 10.24 -6.47
C SER A 138 -13.02 10.23 -4.93
N PRO A 139 -11.86 10.42 -4.27
CA PRO A 139 -10.55 10.74 -4.86
C PRO A 139 -9.77 9.49 -5.31
N PHE A 140 -9.26 9.54 -6.55
CA PHE A 140 -8.40 8.50 -7.12
C PHE A 140 -7.01 9.04 -7.45
N MET A 141 -5.97 8.40 -6.87
CA MET A 141 -4.61 8.93 -6.93
C MET A 141 -3.80 8.47 -8.14
N ALA A 142 -4.27 7.44 -8.86
CA ALA A 142 -3.51 6.79 -9.94
C ALA A 142 -2.04 6.47 -9.55
N SER A 143 -1.82 6.07 -8.29
CA SER A 143 -0.49 5.91 -7.70
C SER A 143 0.42 4.96 -8.50
N TRP A 144 1.74 5.06 -8.30
CA TRP A 144 2.69 4.13 -8.94
C TRP A 144 2.35 2.65 -8.70
N HIS A 145 1.88 2.32 -7.49
CA HIS A 145 1.45 0.95 -7.15
C HIS A 145 0.22 0.53 -7.94
N TRP A 146 -0.78 1.42 -8.09
CA TRP A 146 -1.94 1.16 -8.93
C TRP A 146 -1.53 0.98 -10.39
N ARG A 147 -0.73 1.91 -10.95
CA ARG A 147 -0.23 1.83 -12.33
C ARG A 147 0.51 0.52 -12.59
N LYS A 148 1.42 0.13 -11.70
CA LYS A 148 2.15 -1.15 -11.79
C LYS A 148 1.18 -2.33 -11.79
N GLY A 149 0.17 -2.31 -10.92
CA GLY A 149 -0.87 -3.32 -10.84
C GLY A 149 -1.74 -3.39 -12.11
N PHE A 150 -2.22 -2.24 -12.58
CA PHE A 150 -3.00 -2.08 -13.81
C PHE A 150 -2.26 -2.65 -15.02
N MET A 151 -1.01 -2.21 -15.23
CA MET A 151 -0.17 -2.70 -16.33
C MET A 151 0.04 -4.21 -16.24
N LYS A 152 0.24 -4.76 -15.04
CA LYS A 152 0.37 -6.22 -14.82
C LYS A 152 -0.93 -6.97 -15.13
N ARG A 153 -2.09 -6.48 -14.67
CA ARG A 153 -3.41 -7.09 -14.91
C ARG A 153 -3.71 -7.19 -16.41
N HIS A 154 -3.39 -6.14 -17.15
CA HIS A 154 -3.68 -6.02 -18.59
C HIS A 154 -2.50 -6.40 -19.50
N ARG A 155 -1.42 -6.96 -18.94
CA ARG A 155 -0.22 -7.41 -19.67
C ARG A 155 0.40 -6.30 -20.56
N LEU A 156 0.32 -5.06 -20.10
CA LEU A 156 0.90 -3.90 -20.78
C LEU A 156 2.32 -3.62 -20.26
N SER A 157 3.20 -3.15 -21.14
CA SER A 157 4.53 -2.62 -20.82
C SER A 157 4.63 -1.16 -21.24
N ILE A 158 5.38 -0.30 -20.55
CA ILE A 158 5.57 1.10 -20.99
C ILE A 158 6.43 1.17 -22.26
N ARG A 159 7.30 0.19 -22.48
CA ARG A 159 8.18 0.15 -23.65
C ARG A 159 7.40 -0.32 -24.88
N THR A 160 7.36 0.52 -25.91
CA THR A 160 7.05 0.09 -27.28
C THR A 160 8.15 -0.87 -27.74
N GLN A 161 7.77 -2.02 -28.30
CA GLN A 161 8.73 -2.95 -28.87
C GLN A 161 9.36 -2.28 -30.10
N THR A 162 10.68 -2.08 -30.09
CA THR A 162 11.42 -1.56 -31.24
C THR A 162 11.27 -2.58 -32.37
N ARG A 163 10.45 -2.28 -33.37
CA ARG A 163 10.43 -3.06 -34.61
C ARG A 163 11.63 -2.59 -35.43
N TYR A 164 12.67 -3.41 -35.48
CA TYR A 164 13.69 -3.25 -36.52
C TYR A 164 13.01 -3.60 -37.84
N LEU A 165 12.97 -2.64 -38.77
CA LEU A 165 12.63 -2.87 -40.18
C LEU A 165 13.83 -3.51 -40.89
#